data_AF-A0A3B8ZM67-F1
#
_entry.id   AF-A0A3B8ZM67-F1
#
_cell.length_a   1.000
_cell.length_b   1.000
_cell.length_c   1.000
_cell.angle_alpha   90.00
_cell.angle_beta   90.00
_cell.angle_gamma   90.00
#
_symmetry.space_group_name_H-M   'P 1'
#
loop_
_entity.id
_entity.type
_entity.pdbx_description
1 polymer ?
#
loop_
_entity_poly.entity_id
_entity_poly.type
_entity_poly.pdbx_seq_one_letter_code
_entity_poly.pdbx_strand_id
1 'polypeptide(L)'
;MQSEGGNRAYYEKDAQRGTMQGGNVPGGLGLDREFFESILVPQVMLYGFLGFQPTMAGFRIDPRLPEDWPSLTVDRIHLHDHVIAISATKDGAIQVQSDRQAALPILIELPGKRWSVRTGQDTRNEQCEGSYSGVLSPQVLSLTPVAVAK
;
A
#
# COMPACT_ATOMS: atom_id res chain seq x y z
N MET A 1 8.62 -25.78 -18.75
CA MET A 1 7.73 -24.63 -19.05
C MET A 1 8.46 -23.49 -19.75
N GLN A 2 9.53 -22.89 -19.20
CA GLN A 2 10.33 -21.88 -19.93
C GLN A 2 11.10 -22.45 -21.14
N SER A 3 11.56 -23.70 -21.06
CA SER A 3 12.28 -24.38 -22.16
C SER A 3 11.39 -24.81 -23.34
N GLU A 4 10.07 -24.65 -23.24
CA GLU A 4 9.11 -25.17 -24.24
C GLU A 4 8.41 -24.09 -25.08
N GLY A 5 8.82 -22.81 -24.97
CA GLY A 5 8.24 -21.72 -25.75
C GLY A 5 7.03 -21.04 -25.10
N GLY A 6 6.94 -21.11 -23.77
CA GLY A 6 5.85 -20.53 -23.00
C GLY A 6 4.66 -21.47 -22.83
N ASN A 7 3.71 -21.05 -22.00
CA ASN A 7 2.59 -21.89 -21.61
C ASN A 7 1.72 -22.29 -22.82
N ARG A 8 1.65 -21.49 -23.90
CA ARG A 8 0.83 -21.81 -25.09
C ARG A 8 1.29 -23.06 -25.79
N ALA A 9 2.58 -23.10 -26.08
CA ALA A 9 3.22 -24.24 -26.73
C ALA A 9 3.16 -25.51 -25.88
N TYR A 10 3.07 -25.38 -24.54
CA TYR A 10 2.96 -26.53 -23.63
C TYR A 10 1.61 -27.26 -23.73
N TYR A 11 0.51 -26.52 -23.91
CA TYR A 11 -0.84 -27.09 -24.02
C TYR A 11 -1.23 -27.44 -25.46
N GLU A 12 -0.68 -26.77 -26.47
CA GLU A 12 -0.93 -27.10 -27.89
C GLU A 12 -0.33 -28.44 -28.33
N LYS A 13 0.73 -28.91 -27.65
CA LYS A 13 1.45 -30.14 -28.01
C LYS A 13 0.71 -31.43 -27.64
N ASP A 14 -0.24 -31.38 -26.71
CA ASP A 14 -0.85 -32.60 -26.17
C ASP A 14 -2.24 -32.33 -25.59
N ALA A 15 -3.27 -32.84 -26.27
CA ALA A 15 -4.67 -32.68 -25.90
C ALA A 15 -5.06 -33.38 -24.60
N GLN A 16 -4.24 -34.30 -24.06
CA GLN A 16 -4.48 -34.91 -22.75
C GLN A 16 -4.12 -33.99 -21.58
N ARG A 17 -3.41 -32.87 -21.83
CA ARG A 17 -2.96 -31.92 -20.79
C ARG A 17 -4.05 -30.94 -20.35
N GLY A 18 -5.23 -31.01 -20.94
CA GLY A 18 -6.36 -30.12 -20.66
C GLY A 18 -6.35 -28.85 -21.52
N THR A 19 -7.43 -28.08 -21.44
CA THR A 19 -7.61 -26.83 -22.18
C THR A 19 -7.15 -25.65 -21.34
N MET A 20 -6.37 -24.73 -21.92
CA MET A 20 -6.00 -23.48 -21.25
C MET A 20 -7.25 -22.74 -20.77
N GLN A 21 -7.40 -22.59 -19.47
CA GLN A 21 -8.48 -21.81 -18.87
C GLN A 21 -8.09 -20.33 -18.86
N GLY A 22 -9.02 -19.45 -19.27
CA GLY A 22 -8.79 -18.00 -19.33
C GLY A 22 -8.34 -17.43 -20.68
N GLY A 23 -8.45 -18.18 -21.77
CA GLY A 23 -8.05 -17.75 -23.11
C GLY A 23 -9.11 -16.93 -23.87
N ASN A 24 -9.26 -15.64 -23.60
CA ASN A 24 -9.78 -14.71 -24.60
C ASN A 24 -8.72 -13.66 -24.98
N VAL A 25 -8.92 -12.99 -26.13
CA VAL A 25 -8.00 -12.11 -26.86
C VAL A 25 -7.13 -11.24 -25.94
N PRO A 26 -5.78 -11.25 -26.10
CA PRO A 26 -4.88 -10.46 -25.26
C PRO A 26 -5.12 -8.96 -25.48
N GLY A 27 -5.68 -8.29 -24.48
CA GLY A 27 -5.75 -6.83 -24.46
C GLY A 27 -4.39 -6.23 -24.10
N GLY A 28 -3.80 -5.48 -25.05
CA GLY A 28 -2.88 -4.32 -24.91
C GLY A 28 -1.62 -4.34 -24.02
N LEU A 29 -1.49 -5.22 -23.04
CA LEU A 29 -0.50 -5.14 -21.97
C LEU A 29 0.46 -6.34 -21.89
N GLY A 30 0.39 -7.27 -22.85
CA GLY A 30 1.40 -8.34 -22.97
C GLY A 30 1.47 -9.31 -21.80
N LEU A 31 0.36 -9.52 -21.07
CA LEU A 31 0.31 -10.47 -19.96
C LEU A 31 -0.13 -11.85 -20.45
N ASP A 32 0.80 -12.80 -20.52
CA ASP A 32 0.55 -14.22 -20.86
C ASP A 32 0.55 -15.07 -19.57
N ARG A 33 -0.65 -15.27 -19.01
CA ARG A 33 -1.15 -16.39 -18.17
C ARG A 33 -0.99 -16.46 -16.64
N GLU A 34 -2.07 -17.06 -16.10
CA GLU A 34 -2.29 -17.88 -14.88
C GLU A 34 -1.77 -17.33 -13.54
N PHE A 35 -2.67 -16.61 -12.86
CA PHE A 35 -2.93 -16.50 -11.41
C PHE A 35 -3.30 -15.06 -11.03
N PHE A 36 -4.49 -14.61 -11.46
CA PHE A 36 -5.04 -13.33 -10.98
C PHE A 36 -5.34 -13.35 -9.46
N GLU A 37 -5.54 -14.54 -8.86
CA GLU A 37 -5.78 -14.69 -7.43
C GLU A 37 -4.54 -14.40 -6.55
N SER A 38 -3.31 -14.60 -7.05
CA SER A 38 -2.11 -14.41 -6.22
C SER A 38 -1.71 -12.94 -6.08
N ILE A 39 -2.00 -12.10 -7.08
CA ILE A 39 -1.75 -10.64 -7.03
C ILE A 39 -2.86 -9.92 -6.25
N LEU A 40 -4.08 -10.48 -6.21
CA LEU A 40 -5.18 -9.91 -5.44
C LEU A 40 -4.89 -9.88 -3.93
N VAL A 41 -4.11 -10.84 -3.41
CA VAL A 41 -3.77 -10.91 -1.98
C VAL A 41 -2.90 -9.73 -1.52
N PRO A 42 -1.79 -9.36 -2.19
CA PRO A 42 -1.08 -8.11 -1.87
C PRO A 42 -1.93 -6.86 -2.10
N GLN A 43 -2.77 -6.83 -3.14
CA GLN A 43 -3.59 -5.66 -3.45
C GLN A 43 -4.65 -5.38 -2.37
N VAL A 44 -5.28 -6.40 -1.80
CA VAL A 44 -6.25 -6.20 -0.71
C VAL A 44 -5.59 -5.68 0.57
N MET A 45 -4.33 -6.05 0.84
CA MET A 45 -3.59 -5.49 1.99
C MET A 45 -3.36 -3.98 1.82
N LEU A 46 -2.87 -3.56 0.65
CA LEU A 46 -2.53 -2.17 0.36
C LEU A 46 -3.78 -1.29 0.16
N TYR A 47 -4.67 -1.69 -0.74
CA TYR A 47 -5.81 -0.86 -1.15
C TYR A 47 -7.07 -1.11 -0.32
N GLY A 48 -7.21 -2.30 0.27
CA GLY A 48 -8.37 -2.68 1.08
C GLY A 48 -8.18 -2.35 2.55
N PHE A 49 -7.33 -3.11 3.24
CA PHE A 49 -7.17 -3.01 4.70
C PHE A 49 -6.36 -1.78 5.12
N LEU A 50 -5.30 -1.43 4.40
CA LEU A 50 -4.57 -0.19 4.67
C LEU A 50 -5.32 1.04 4.10
N GLY A 51 -6.15 0.85 3.07
CA GLY A 51 -6.91 1.93 2.45
C GLY A 51 -6.01 2.98 1.77
N PHE A 52 -4.84 2.58 1.29
CA PHE A 52 -3.87 3.48 0.65
C PHE A 52 -4.39 3.95 -0.71
N GLN A 53 -4.35 5.25 -0.97
CA GLN A 53 -4.73 5.83 -2.26
C GLN A 53 -3.67 6.88 -2.66
N PRO A 54 -2.92 6.69 -3.75
CA PRO A 54 -1.99 7.71 -4.21
C PRO A 54 -2.76 8.95 -4.70
N THR A 55 -2.23 10.14 -4.40
CA THR A 55 -2.74 11.44 -4.87
C THR A 55 -1.64 12.17 -5.63
N MET A 56 -1.96 13.30 -6.26
CA MET A 56 -0.95 14.08 -6.99
C MET A 56 0.15 14.67 -6.07
N ALA A 57 -0.19 14.95 -4.81
CA ALA A 57 0.70 15.57 -3.84
C ALA A 57 1.26 14.59 -2.80
N GLY A 58 0.87 13.30 -2.88
CA GLY A 58 1.25 12.30 -1.90
C GLY A 58 0.28 11.14 -1.88
N PHE A 59 -0.40 10.93 -0.76
CA PHE A 59 -1.36 9.83 -0.62
C PHE A 59 -2.40 10.09 0.47
N ARG A 60 -3.51 9.37 0.35
CA ARG A 60 -4.52 9.22 1.39
C ARG A 60 -4.41 7.84 2.01
N ILE A 61 -4.72 7.75 3.30
CA ILE A 61 -4.79 6.50 4.02
C ILE A 61 -6.04 6.44 4.89
N ASP A 62 -6.74 5.31 4.88
CA ASP A 62 -7.92 5.06 5.73
C ASP A 62 -7.93 3.59 6.18
N PRO A 63 -7.18 3.24 7.24
CA PRO A 63 -7.02 1.85 7.64
C PRO A 63 -8.33 1.25 8.16
N ARG A 64 -8.68 0.07 7.63
CA ARG A 64 -9.87 -0.73 7.97
C ARG A 64 -9.43 -2.15 8.30
N LEU A 65 -8.73 -2.29 9.42
CA LEU A 65 -8.19 -3.58 9.85
C LEU A 65 -9.32 -4.51 10.35
N PRO A 66 -9.24 -5.81 10.06
CA PRO A 66 -10.08 -6.82 10.73
C PRO A 66 -9.92 -6.76 12.25
N GLU A 67 -10.97 -7.15 12.98
CA GLU A 67 -11.02 -7.00 14.44
C GLU A 67 -9.89 -7.74 15.17
N ASP A 68 -9.48 -8.90 14.67
CA ASP A 68 -8.44 -9.73 15.27
C ASP A 68 -7.01 -9.30 14.90
N TRP A 69 -6.84 -8.28 14.07
CA TRP A 69 -5.51 -7.84 13.63
C TRP A 69 -4.99 -6.73 14.53
N PRO A 70 -3.93 -6.96 15.33
CA PRO A 70 -3.36 -5.93 16.19
C PRO A 70 -2.70 -4.81 15.38
N SER A 71 -2.12 -5.18 14.23
CA SER A 71 -1.50 -4.26 13.27
C SER A 71 -1.41 -4.88 11.88
N LEU A 72 -1.17 -4.02 10.88
CA LEU A 72 -0.82 -4.38 9.51
C LEU A 72 0.33 -3.48 9.07
N THR A 73 1.39 -4.08 8.53
CA THR A 73 2.49 -3.36 7.89
C THR A 73 2.55 -3.74 6.43
N VAL A 74 2.60 -2.74 5.55
CA VAL A 74 2.91 -2.91 4.13
C VAL A 74 4.20 -2.14 3.84
N ASP A 75 5.23 -2.87 3.42
CA ASP A 75 6.54 -2.32 3.07
C ASP A 75 6.71 -2.16 1.56
N ARG A 76 7.79 -1.46 1.20
CA ARG A 76 8.24 -1.27 -0.19
C ARG A 76 7.16 -0.70 -1.11
N ILE A 77 6.35 0.22 -0.58
CA ILE A 77 5.39 0.98 -1.37
C ILE A 77 6.19 2.04 -2.12
N HIS A 78 6.19 1.96 -3.45
CA HIS A 78 6.84 2.96 -4.29
C HIS A 78 5.87 4.13 -4.50
N LEU A 79 6.27 5.33 -4.08
CA LEU A 79 5.52 6.57 -4.28
C LEU A 79 6.49 7.68 -4.71
N HIS A 80 6.31 8.22 -5.91
CA HIS A 80 7.28 9.13 -6.54
C HIS A 80 8.69 8.51 -6.57
N ASP A 81 9.68 9.19 -5.99
CA ASP A 81 11.08 8.75 -5.85
C ASP A 81 11.40 8.13 -4.46
N HIS A 82 10.35 7.73 -3.73
CA HIS A 82 10.43 7.15 -2.39
C HIS A 82 9.99 5.70 -2.34
N VAL A 83 10.64 4.97 -1.43
CA VAL A 83 10.16 3.68 -0.96
C VAL A 83 9.69 3.87 0.48
N ILE A 84 8.39 3.68 0.71
CA ILE A 84 7.78 3.87 2.03
C ILE A 84 7.31 2.54 2.62
N ALA A 85 7.40 2.44 3.94
CA ALA A 85 6.75 1.43 4.75
C ALA A 85 5.69 2.11 5.62
N ILE A 86 4.50 1.53 5.64
CA ILE A 86 3.39 2.04 6.43
C ILE A 86 2.90 0.93 7.35
N SER A 87 2.77 1.27 8.63
CA SER A 87 2.17 0.40 9.64
C SER A 87 0.92 1.07 10.20
N ALA A 88 -0.20 0.35 10.21
CA ALA A 88 -1.43 0.74 10.89
C ALA A 88 -1.70 -0.21 12.06
N THR A 89 -2.20 0.33 13.17
CA THR A 89 -2.53 -0.44 14.38
C THR A 89 -4.02 -0.36 14.69
N LYS A 90 -4.53 -1.31 15.49
CA LYS A 90 -5.96 -1.40 15.85
C LYS A 90 -6.51 -0.18 16.59
N ASP A 91 -5.68 0.52 17.36
CA ASP A 91 -6.00 1.78 18.03
C ASP A 91 -6.06 2.98 17.07
N GLY A 92 -5.75 2.75 15.78
CA GLY A 92 -5.81 3.74 14.72
C GLY A 92 -4.51 4.53 14.56
N ALA A 93 -3.43 4.19 15.26
CA ALA A 93 -2.15 4.82 15.01
C ALA A 93 -1.58 4.39 13.64
N ILE A 94 -0.92 5.31 12.97
CA ILE A 94 -0.29 5.12 11.67
C ILE A 94 1.17 5.54 11.80
N GLN A 95 2.07 4.67 11.37
CA GLN A 95 3.50 4.96 11.28
C GLN A 95 3.90 4.93 9.82
N VAL A 96 4.62 5.97 9.39
CA VAL A 96 5.16 6.09 8.04
C VAL A 96 6.67 6.24 8.14
N GLN A 97 7.38 5.40 7.39
CA GLN A 97 8.83 5.47 7.27
C GLN A 97 9.20 5.50 5.79
N SER A 98 10.11 6.40 5.41
CA SER A 98 10.70 6.40 4.08
C SER A 98 12.12 5.84 4.12
N ASP A 99 12.59 5.29 3.02
CA ASP A 99 13.99 4.91 2.82
C ASP A 99 14.94 6.11 2.79
N ARG A 100 14.43 7.29 2.43
CA ARG A 100 15.22 8.51 2.26
C ARG A 100 14.46 9.77 2.64
N GLN A 101 15.18 10.88 2.71
CA GLN A 101 14.55 12.19 2.92
C GLN A 101 13.94 12.70 1.62
N ALA A 102 12.68 13.13 1.69
CA ALA A 102 11.97 13.74 0.57
C ALA A 102 12.52 15.13 0.25
N ALA A 103 12.72 15.38 -1.04
CA ALA A 103 13.13 16.70 -1.53
C ALA A 103 11.99 17.71 -1.42
N LEU A 104 10.75 17.23 -1.52
CA LEU A 104 9.53 18.03 -1.40
C LEU A 104 8.64 17.47 -0.28
N PRO A 105 7.86 18.31 0.39
CA PRO A 105 6.83 17.85 1.31
C PRO A 105 5.84 16.92 0.61
N ILE A 106 5.46 15.83 1.29
CA ILE A 106 4.43 14.90 0.83
C ILE A 106 3.17 15.17 1.65
N LEU A 107 2.05 15.29 0.97
CA LEU A 107 0.74 15.42 1.60
C LEU A 107 0.19 14.04 1.98
N ILE A 108 -0.07 13.85 3.27
CA ILE A 108 -0.74 12.68 3.83
C ILE A 108 -2.16 13.09 4.22
N GLU A 109 -3.15 12.61 3.47
CA GLU A 109 -4.55 12.80 3.79
C GLU A 109 -5.00 11.72 4.78
N LEU A 110 -5.56 12.16 5.91
CA LEU A 110 -5.96 11.31 7.01
C LEU A 110 -7.49 11.28 7.15
N PRO A 111 -8.06 10.21 7.74
CA PRO A 111 -9.48 10.18 8.07
C PRO A 111 -9.83 11.38 8.96
N GLY A 112 -11.02 11.97 8.79
CA GLY A 112 -11.51 13.24 9.37
C GLY A 112 -11.63 13.32 10.90
N LYS A 113 -10.63 12.80 11.60
CA LYS A 113 -10.36 12.89 13.01
C LYS A 113 -9.23 13.91 13.22
N ARG A 114 -9.03 14.36 14.47
CA ARG A 114 -7.81 15.06 14.87
C ARG A 114 -6.68 14.05 15.09
N TRP A 115 -5.48 14.42 14.70
CA TRP A 115 -4.28 13.59 14.76
C TRP A 115 -3.16 14.33 15.48
N SER A 116 -2.44 13.61 16.34
CA SER A 116 -1.17 14.04 16.92
C SER A 116 -0.06 13.46 16.05
N VAL A 117 0.85 14.32 15.64
CA VAL A 117 1.98 13.99 14.79
C VAL A 117 3.27 14.09 15.59
N ARG A 118 4.12 13.07 15.45
CA ARG A 118 5.47 13.02 16.03
C ARG A 118 6.45 12.55 14.98
N THR A 119 7.57 13.25 14.86
CA THR A 119 8.70 12.82 14.04
C THR A 119 9.81 12.33 14.96
N GLY A 120 10.58 11.32 14.56
CA GLY A 120 11.58 10.66 15.42
C GLY A 120 12.66 11.58 16.04
N GLN A 121 12.80 12.82 15.57
CA GLN A 121 13.70 13.84 16.13
C GLN A 121 13.02 14.99 16.87
N ASP A 122 11.69 15.13 16.79
CA ASP A 122 10.98 16.24 17.42
C ASP A 122 10.09 15.75 18.58
N THR A 123 10.28 16.34 19.75
CA THR A 123 9.43 16.12 20.93
C THR A 123 8.16 16.98 20.89
N ARG A 124 8.04 17.89 19.90
CA ARG A 124 6.83 18.67 19.67
C ARG A 124 5.74 17.79 19.08
N ASN A 125 4.61 17.73 19.77
CA ASN A 125 3.38 17.17 19.19
C ASN A 125 2.75 18.24 18.31
N GLU A 126 2.78 18.04 17.01
CA GLU A 126 1.95 18.82 16.09
C GLU A 126 0.55 18.21 16.06
N GLN A 127 -0.49 19.04 15.96
CA GLN A 127 -1.85 18.57 15.77
C GLN A 127 -2.36 18.96 14.40
N CYS A 128 -2.98 18.03 13.70
CA CYS A 128 -3.61 18.29 12.41
C CYS A 128 -5.00 17.64 12.34
N GLU A 129 -5.83 18.15 11.44
CA GLU A 129 -7.19 17.64 11.19
C GLU A 129 -7.33 17.31 9.70
N GLY A 130 -7.63 16.06 9.39
CA GLY A 130 -7.89 15.57 8.02
C GLY A 130 -6.68 15.53 7.07
N SER A 131 -5.60 16.28 7.29
CA SER A 131 -4.39 16.21 6.47
C SER A 131 -3.13 16.64 7.21
N TYR A 132 -2.01 16.03 6.88
CA TYR A 132 -0.67 16.41 7.32
C TYR A 132 0.22 16.64 6.09
N SER A 133 0.91 17.78 6.04
CA SER A 133 1.90 18.08 4.99
C SER A 133 3.25 18.22 5.66
N GLY A 134 4.19 17.34 5.32
CA GLY A 134 5.51 17.34 5.92
C GLY A 134 6.55 16.68 5.02
N VAL A 135 7.82 16.93 5.30
CA VAL A 135 8.93 16.26 4.62
C VAL A 135 9.09 14.88 5.24
N LEU A 136 8.80 13.83 4.47
CA LEU A 136 9.14 12.48 4.89
C LEU A 136 10.66 12.37 5.02
N SER A 137 11.10 11.75 6.11
CA SER A 137 12.52 11.50 6.36
C SER A 137 12.70 10.01 6.65
N PRO A 138 13.96 9.52 6.73
CA PRO A 138 14.23 8.15 7.14
C PRO A 138 13.72 7.81 8.55
N GLN A 139 13.37 8.83 9.34
CA GLN A 139 12.81 8.68 10.66
C GLN A 139 11.33 8.35 10.58
N VAL A 140 10.86 7.61 11.57
CA VAL A 140 9.45 7.26 11.69
C VAL A 140 8.62 8.49 11.99
N LEU A 141 7.65 8.77 11.12
CA LEU A 141 6.54 9.68 11.35
C LEU A 141 5.41 8.89 12.02
N SER A 142 5.04 9.24 13.24
CA SER A 142 3.93 8.65 13.97
C SER A 142 2.73 9.59 14.00
N LEU A 143 1.58 9.08 13.56
CA LEU A 143 0.30 9.77 13.52
C LEU A 143 -0.66 9.01 14.42
N THR A 144 -1.15 9.63 15.48
CA THR A 144 -2.07 8.98 16.45
C THR A 144 -3.37 9.77 16.53
N PRO A 145 -4.54 9.13 16.45
CA PRO A 145 -5.80 9.83 16.57
C PRO A 145 -5.94 10.42 17.98
N VAL A 146 -6.31 11.69 18.06
CA VAL A 146 -6.60 12.37 19.32
C VAL A 146 -8.05 12.04 19.69
N ALA A 147 -8.26 11.48 20.87
CA ALA A 147 -9.60 11.24 21.39
C ALA A 147 -10.37 12.57 21.46
N VAL A 148 -11.48 12.67 20.73
CA VAL A 148 -12.42 13.77 20.89
C VAL A 148 -13.14 13.52 22.22
N ALA A 149 -12.91 14.39 23.21
CA ALA A 149 -13.69 14.35 24.45
C ALA A 149 -15.17 14.45 24.09
N LYS A 150 -15.96 13.46 24.54
CA LYS A 150 -17.42 13.47 24.43
C LYS A 150 -18.02 14.54 25.33
#